data_AF-A0A7Y5H6M9-F1
#
_entry.id   AF-A0A7Y5H6M9-F1
#
_cell.length_a   1.000
_cell.length_b   1.000
_cell.length_c   1.000
_cell.angle_alpha   90.00
_cell.angle_beta   90.00
_cell.angle_gamma   90.00
#
_symmetry.space_group_name_H-M   'P 1'
#
loop_
_entity.id
_entity.type
_entity.pdbx_description
1 polymer ?
#
loop_
_entity_poly.entity_id
_entity_poly.type
_entity_poly.pdbx_seq_one_letter_code
_entity_poly.pdbx_strand_id
1 'polypeptide(L)'
;MPWLIAAAAALLWGLWTLAPWFRRGAATDHRERHGSSVVSIQEITLGNAPPNLAERYFRRLPRFGGWLLWQTRWKESGPSVVFFGIPLIRFGALRRDADRETLTVARAAFSRHGGTLSFVRAGGRVRIELRGFRPRLFMPLYWHLQLPVHAAMSRAFLCWLSRRPAS
;
A
#
# COMPACT_ATOMS: atom_id res chain seq x y z
N MET A 1 -5.02 -17.96 15.57
CA MET A 1 -3.60 -17.66 15.26
C MET A 1 -3.20 -16.24 15.67
N PRO A 2 -3.22 -15.89 16.97
CA PRO A 2 -2.78 -14.58 17.46
C PRO A 2 -1.25 -14.41 17.47
N TRP A 3 -0.50 -15.51 17.68
CA TRP A 3 0.96 -15.48 17.77
C TRP A 3 1.67 -15.07 16.47
N LEU A 4 1.13 -15.42 15.31
CA LEU A 4 1.65 -14.98 14.01
C LEU A 4 1.48 -13.47 13.78
N ILE A 5 0.37 -12.90 14.28
CA ILE A 5 0.13 -11.46 14.20
C ILE A 5 1.10 -10.72 15.11
N ALA A 6 1.34 -11.24 16.32
CA ALA A 6 2.31 -10.69 17.26
C ALA A 6 3.75 -10.74 16.73
N ALA A 7 4.16 -11.88 16.14
CA ALA A 7 5.49 -12.03 15.56
C ALA A 7 5.72 -11.09 14.37
N ALA A 8 4.73 -10.96 13.47
CA ALA A 8 4.83 -10.06 12.34
C ALA A 8 4.73 -8.58 12.75
N ALA A 9 3.98 -8.25 13.82
CA ALA A 9 3.98 -6.92 14.42
C ALA A 9 5.32 -6.57 15.08
N ALA A 10 5.94 -7.53 15.80
CA ALA A 10 7.27 -7.35 16.40
C ALA A 10 8.36 -7.17 15.33
N LEU A 11 8.26 -7.86 14.21
CA LEU A 11 9.16 -7.67 13.06
C LEU A 11 8.94 -6.34 12.36
N LEU A 12 7.69 -5.90 12.17
CA LEU A 12 7.39 -4.56 11.68
C LEU A 12 7.89 -3.47 12.64
N TRP A 13 7.81 -3.71 13.95
CA TRP A 13 8.37 -2.83 14.97
C TRP A 13 9.90 -2.78 14.90
N GLY A 14 10.58 -3.92 14.75
CA GLY A 14 12.02 -3.97 14.52
C GLY A 14 12.47 -3.25 13.24
N LEU A 15 11.69 -3.36 12.16
CA LEU A 15 11.95 -2.61 10.93
C LEU A 15 11.72 -1.10 11.12
N TRP A 16 10.70 -0.71 11.89
CA TRP A 16 10.40 0.69 12.20
C TRP A 16 11.48 1.35 13.07
N THR A 17 12.07 0.60 13.99
CA THR A 17 13.19 1.09 14.82
C THR A 17 14.49 1.16 14.02
N LEU A 18 14.79 0.19 13.15
CA LEU A 18 16.06 0.11 12.42
C LEU A 18 16.12 0.95 11.12
N ALA A 19 14.98 1.37 10.57
CA ALA A 19 14.94 2.11 9.31
C ALA A 19 14.33 3.53 9.48
N PRO A 20 15.15 4.53 9.85
CA PRO A 20 14.68 5.90 10.13
C PRO A 20 14.03 6.63 8.94
N TRP A 21 14.17 6.12 7.71
CA TRP A 21 13.44 6.63 6.55
C TRP A 21 11.92 6.36 6.62
N PHE A 22 11.45 5.37 7.37
CA PHE A 22 10.01 5.14 7.59
C PHE A 22 9.38 6.22 8.46
N ARG A 23 10.17 6.85 9.35
CA ARG A 23 9.67 7.87 10.29
C ARG A 23 9.52 9.26 9.68
N ARG A 24 10.32 9.59 8.66
CA ARG A 24 10.36 10.93 8.03
C ARG A 24 9.30 11.17 6.94
N GLY A 25 8.53 10.15 6.54
CA GLY A 25 7.76 10.18 5.29
C GLY A 25 6.25 10.29 5.38
N ALA A 26 5.65 10.08 6.56
CA ALA A 26 4.20 9.86 6.69
C ALA A 26 3.43 11.18 6.92
N ALA A 27 3.44 12.09 5.95
CA ALA A 27 2.37 13.08 5.86
C ALA A 27 1.16 12.39 5.21
N THR A 28 0.39 11.65 6.00
CA THR A 28 -0.91 11.11 5.56
C THR A 28 -1.96 12.18 5.78
N ASP A 29 -2.55 12.69 4.69
CA ASP A 29 -3.73 13.56 4.80
C ASP A 29 -4.93 12.67 5.15
N HIS A 30 -5.24 12.61 6.45
CA HIS A 30 -6.37 11.88 6.97
C HIS A 30 -7.62 12.75 6.82
N ARG A 31 -8.35 12.54 5.74
CA ARG A 31 -9.61 13.25 5.50
C ARG A 31 -10.78 12.29 5.76
N GLU A 32 -11.40 12.43 6.92
CA GLU A 32 -12.70 11.82 7.17
C GLU A 32 -13.76 12.56 6.35
N ARG A 33 -14.22 11.93 5.26
CA ARG A 33 -15.44 12.36 4.58
C ARG A 33 -16.45 11.21 4.64
N HIS A 34 -17.58 11.48 5.30
CA HIS A 34 -18.81 10.69 5.26
C HIS A 34 -18.62 9.19 5.60
N GLY A 35 -18.27 8.88 6.85
CA GLY A 35 -18.28 7.49 7.37
C GLY A 35 -17.29 6.52 6.72
N SER A 36 -16.49 6.98 5.75
CA SER A 36 -15.42 6.23 5.12
C SER A 36 -14.09 6.93 5.41
N SER A 37 -13.23 6.29 6.20
CA SER A 37 -11.87 6.77 6.43
C SER A 37 -11.12 6.66 5.10
N VAL A 38 -10.92 7.78 4.41
CA VAL A 38 -10.11 7.88 3.20
C VAL A 38 -8.71 8.29 3.66
N VAL A 39 -7.79 7.34 3.63
CA VAL A 39 -6.37 7.66 3.81
C VAL A 39 -5.83 7.95 2.42
N SER A 40 -5.67 9.23 2.12
CA SER A 40 -4.84 9.64 1.00
C SER A 40 -3.41 9.36 1.38
N ILE A 41 -2.80 8.37 0.73
CA ILE A 41 -1.45 8.01 1.09
C ILE A 41 -0.49 9.04 0.48
N GLN A 42 -0.65 9.35 -0.82
CA GLN A 42 0.21 10.33 -1.48
C GLN A 42 -0.27 10.73 -2.88
N GLU A 43 0.12 11.94 -3.31
CA GLU A 43 -0.13 12.51 -4.64
C GLU A 43 1.16 13.10 -5.21
N ILE A 44 1.40 12.93 -6.51
CA ILE A 44 2.46 13.62 -7.25
C ILE A 44 1.94 14.09 -8.62
N THR A 45 2.56 15.13 -9.16
CA THR A 45 2.33 15.56 -10.54
C THR A 45 3.23 14.78 -11.50
N LEU A 46 2.64 14.22 -12.55
CA LEU A 46 3.27 13.47 -13.64
C LEU A 46 2.69 13.97 -14.96
N GLY A 47 3.52 14.57 -15.82
CA GLY A 47 3.08 15.09 -17.12
C GLY A 47 2.31 14.05 -17.95
N ASN A 48 2.77 12.80 -17.96
CA ASN A 48 2.04 11.64 -18.47
C ASN A 48 2.11 10.49 -17.48
N ALA A 49 0.97 10.05 -16.96
CA ALA A 49 0.89 8.89 -16.07
C ALA A 49 0.92 7.59 -16.89
N PRO A 50 1.90 6.68 -16.67
CA PRO A 50 1.98 5.44 -17.43
C PRO A 50 0.78 4.52 -17.12
N PRO A 51 0.39 3.65 -18.07
CA PRO A 51 -0.67 2.66 -17.83
C PRO A 51 -0.20 1.56 -16.86
N ASN A 52 -1.17 0.84 -16.29
CA ASN A 52 -0.96 -0.31 -15.40
C ASN A 52 -0.21 0.06 -14.11
N LEU A 53 -0.66 1.14 -13.46
CA LEU A 53 -0.04 1.67 -12.25
C LEU A 53 -0.05 0.64 -11.11
N ALA A 54 -1.15 -0.08 -10.91
CA ALA A 54 -1.27 -1.08 -9.87
C ALA A 54 -0.24 -2.21 -10.08
N GLU A 55 -0.15 -2.74 -11.29
CA GLU A 55 0.80 -3.81 -11.60
C GLU A 55 2.25 -3.36 -11.41
N ARG A 56 2.60 -2.16 -11.90
CA ARG A 56 3.93 -1.55 -11.71
C ARG A 56 4.24 -1.35 -10.22
N TYR A 57 3.26 -0.91 -9.42
CA TYR A 57 3.40 -0.74 -7.98
C TYR A 57 3.75 -2.06 -7.29
N PHE A 58 2.95 -3.11 -7.50
CA PHE A 58 3.17 -4.41 -6.86
C PHE A 58 4.44 -5.09 -7.35
N ARG A 59 4.79 -4.98 -8.63
CA ARG A 59 6.05 -5.53 -9.16
C ARG A 59 7.28 -4.87 -8.54
N ARG A 60 7.17 -3.59 -8.13
CA ARG A 60 8.28 -2.82 -7.55
C ARG A 60 8.33 -2.87 -6.03
N LEU A 61 7.22 -3.17 -5.35
CA LEU A 61 7.13 -3.26 -3.88
C LEU A 61 8.28 -4.03 -3.21
N PRO A 62 8.70 -5.23 -3.70
CA PRO A 62 9.81 -5.98 -3.12
C PRO A 62 11.14 -5.23 -3.06
N ARG A 63 11.37 -4.31 -4.01
CA ARG A 63 12.60 -3.52 -4.08
C ARG A 63 12.62 -2.35 -3.10
N PHE A 64 11.46 -1.94 -2.59
CA PHE A 64 11.34 -0.88 -1.59
C PHE A 64 11.31 -1.43 -0.16
N GLY A 65 10.70 -2.60 0.03
CA GLY A 65 10.61 -3.24 1.35
C GLY A 65 11.80 -4.14 1.72
N GLY A 66 12.75 -4.34 0.80
CA GLY A 66 13.81 -5.34 0.92
C GLY A 66 13.35 -6.69 0.37
N TRP A 67 14.15 -7.25 -0.55
CA TRP A 67 13.80 -8.44 -1.34
C TRP A 67 13.49 -9.69 -0.50
N LEU A 68 14.08 -9.81 0.69
CA LEU A 68 13.80 -10.90 1.64
C LEU A 68 12.46 -10.77 2.35
N LEU A 69 11.94 -9.55 2.51
CA LEU A 69 10.84 -9.26 3.42
C LEU A 69 9.49 -9.15 2.70
N TRP A 70 9.48 -8.84 1.41
CA TRP A 70 8.25 -8.55 0.68
C TRP A 70 8.22 -9.30 -0.65
N GLN A 71 7.35 -10.30 -0.76
CA GLN A 71 7.01 -10.92 -2.04
C GLN A 71 5.65 -10.42 -2.49
N THR A 72 5.54 -10.07 -3.76
CA THR A 72 4.25 -9.81 -4.41
C THR A 72 3.95 -10.95 -5.37
N ARG A 73 2.81 -11.60 -5.17
CA ARG A 73 2.33 -12.62 -6.10
C ARG A 73 1.14 -12.05 -6.83
N TRP A 74 1.27 -11.90 -8.15
CA TRP A 74 0.14 -11.57 -9.01
C TRP A 74 -0.55 -12.88 -9.39
N LYS A 75 -1.82 -13.02 -9.04
CA LYS A 75 -2.69 -14.14 -9.45
C LYS A 75 -3.97 -13.57 -10.05
N GLU A 76 -4.74 -14.38 -10.76
CA GLU A 76 -6.07 -13.99 -11.28
C GLU A 76 -6.99 -13.46 -10.16
N SER A 77 -6.85 -14.00 -8.95
CA SER A 77 -7.56 -13.55 -7.76
C SER A 77 -7.11 -12.17 -7.23
N GLY A 78 -6.08 -11.56 -7.81
CA GLY A 78 -5.46 -10.30 -7.37
C GLY A 78 -4.07 -10.45 -6.74
N PRO A 79 -3.35 -9.33 -6.54
CA PRO A 79 -2.04 -9.34 -5.92
C PRO A 79 -2.13 -9.66 -4.42
N SER A 80 -1.10 -10.32 -3.89
CA SER A 80 -0.91 -10.45 -2.44
C SER A 80 0.45 -9.97 -2.01
N VAL A 81 0.49 -9.24 -0.90
CA VAL A 81 1.70 -8.80 -0.22
C VAL A 81 2.04 -9.81 0.86
N VAL A 82 3.18 -10.47 0.70
CA VAL A 82 3.63 -11.59 1.52
C VAL A 82 4.89 -11.20 2.27
N PHE A 83 4.92 -11.48 3.56
CA PHE A 83 6.07 -11.28 4.44
C PHE A 83 6.44 -12.61 5.09
N PHE A 84 7.66 -13.10 4.87
CA PHE A 84 8.11 -14.43 5.32
C PHE A 84 7.12 -15.56 4.97
N GLY A 85 6.61 -15.59 3.74
CA GLY A 85 5.63 -16.60 3.30
C GLY A 85 4.20 -16.39 3.83
N ILE A 86 3.98 -15.43 4.73
CA ILE A 86 2.66 -15.11 5.29
C ILE A 86 2.00 -13.99 4.48
N PRO A 87 0.80 -14.19 3.93
CA PRO A 87 0.07 -13.13 3.25
C PRO A 87 -0.42 -12.09 4.26
N LEU A 88 0.25 -10.94 4.30
CA LEU A 88 -0.11 -9.82 5.18
C LEU A 88 -1.37 -9.12 4.68
N ILE A 89 -1.41 -8.84 3.38
CA ILE A 89 -2.54 -8.20 2.70
C ILE A 89 -2.79 -8.93 1.40
N ARG A 90 -4.06 -9.26 1.16
CA ARG A 90 -4.51 -9.80 -0.12
C ARG A 90 -5.40 -8.76 -0.77
N PHE A 91 -5.27 -8.63 -2.08
CA PHE A 91 -6.15 -7.81 -2.89
C PHE A 91 -6.96 -8.72 -3.79
N GLY A 92 -8.19 -8.30 -4.09
CA GLY A 92 -9.06 -8.93 -5.07
C GLY A 92 -8.67 -8.57 -6.50
N ALA A 93 -9.54 -8.93 -7.44
CA ALA A 93 -9.35 -8.62 -8.85
C ALA A 93 -9.18 -7.11 -9.10
N LEU A 94 -8.33 -6.78 -10.07
CA LEU A 94 -8.09 -5.41 -10.51
C LEU A 94 -9.26 -4.94 -11.36
N ARG A 95 -9.96 -3.91 -10.90
CA ARG A 95 -10.93 -3.17 -11.71
C ARG A 95 -10.25 -1.96 -12.33
N ARG A 96 -10.38 -1.79 -13.64
CA ARG A 96 -9.84 -0.64 -14.39
C ARG A 96 -11.01 0.19 -14.92
N ASP A 97 -11.05 1.45 -14.54
CA ASP A 97 -11.84 2.51 -15.15
C ASP A 97 -10.87 3.48 -15.87
N ALA A 98 -11.36 4.38 -16.73
CA ALA A 98 -10.53 5.23 -17.60
C ALA A 98 -9.37 5.92 -16.86
N ASP A 99 -9.67 6.48 -15.70
CA ASP A 99 -8.73 7.27 -14.89
C ASP A 99 -8.39 6.64 -13.55
N ARG A 100 -8.86 5.42 -13.28
CA ARG A 100 -8.75 4.79 -11.96
C ARG A 100 -8.52 3.29 -12.07
N GLU A 101 -7.51 2.81 -11.37
CA GLU A 101 -7.28 1.38 -11.14
C GLU A 101 -7.58 1.06 -9.67
N THR A 102 -8.52 0.17 -9.40
CA THR A 102 -8.97 -0.14 -8.04
C THR A 102 -8.85 -1.63 -7.73
N LEU A 103 -8.36 -1.90 -6.52
CA LEU A 103 -8.22 -3.23 -5.93
C LEU A 103 -8.97 -3.28 -4.61
N THR A 104 -9.88 -4.23 -4.45
CA THR A 104 -10.55 -4.46 -3.15
C THR A 104 -9.61 -5.16 -2.20
N VAL A 105 -9.57 -4.74 -0.94
CA VAL A 105 -8.77 -5.41 0.08
C VAL A 105 -9.51 -6.65 0.57
N ALA A 106 -8.89 -7.80 0.36
CA ALA A 106 -9.39 -9.10 0.80
C ALA A 106 -8.82 -9.47 2.18
N ARG A 107 -9.49 -10.40 2.86
CA ARG A 107 -9.09 -10.86 4.19
C ARG A 107 -7.71 -11.54 4.15
N ALA A 108 -6.82 -11.14 5.06
CA ALA A 108 -5.49 -11.70 5.21
C ALA A 108 -5.02 -11.67 6.69
N ALA A 109 -3.72 -11.82 6.94
CA ALA A 109 -3.18 -11.77 8.31
C ALA A 109 -3.38 -10.40 8.96
N PHE A 110 -3.21 -9.30 8.21
CA PHE A 110 -3.28 -7.92 8.74
C PHE A 110 -4.46 -7.10 8.24
N SER A 111 -5.28 -7.63 7.35
CA SER A 111 -6.45 -6.94 6.80
C SER A 111 -7.71 -7.76 7.00
N ARG A 112 -8.78 -7.10 7.44
CA ARG A 112 -10.15 -7.61 7.31
C ARG A 112 -10.58 -7.41 5.86
N HIS A 113 -11.57 -8.18 5.43
CA HIS A 113 -12.21 -7.93 4.14
C HIS A 113 -12.87 -6.54 4.15
N GLY A 114 -12.69 -5.79 3.07
CA GLY A 114 -13.25 -4.46 2.90
C GLY A 114 -12.21 -3.36 2.78
N GLY A 115 -12.63 -2.25 2.16
CA GLY A 115 -11.76 -1.17 1.74
C GLY A 115 -11.17 -1.39 0.35
N THR A 116 -10.58 -0.35 -0.20
CA THR A 116 -10.04 -0.34 -1.56
C THR A 116 -8.70 0.39 -1.62
N LEU A 117 -7.77 -0.16 -2.38
CA LEU A 117 -6.57 0.54 -2.85
C LEU A 117 -6.84 1.03 -4.26
N SER A 118 -6.74 2.33 -4.49
CA SER A 118 -6.99 2.95 -5.79
C SER A 118 -5.79 3.77 -6.26
N PHE A 119 -5.48 3.65 -7.55
CA PHE A 119 -4.53 4.48 -8.27
C PHE A 119 -5.34 5.41 -9.16
N VAL A 120 -5.32 6.70 -8.89
CA VAL A 120 -6.12 7.71 -9.59
C VAL A 120 -5.19 8.56 -10.45
N ARG A 121 -5.57 8.74 -11.71
CA ARG A 121 -4.93 9.62 -12.68
C ARG A 121 -5.89 10.79 -12.92
N ALA A 122 -5.50 12.01 -12.59
CA ALA A 122 -6.37 13.17 -12.80
C ALA A 122 -5.52 14.39 -13.13
N GLY A 123 -5.74 15.00 -14.31
CA GLY A 123 -5.10 16.27 -14.69
C GLY A 123 -3.56 16.25 -14.59
N GLY A 124 -2.92 15.21 -15.10
CA GLY A 124 -1.46 15.06 -15.00
C GLY A 124 -0.97 14.81 -13.57
N ARG A 125 -1.81 14.28 -12.69
CA ARG A 125 -1.42 13.85 -11.34
C ARG A 125 -1.73 12.39 -11.14
N VAL A 126 -0.87 11.73 -10.36
CA VAL A 126 -1.09 10.35 -9.90
C VAL A 126 -1.21 10.35 -8.39
N ARG A 127 -2.27 9.72 -7.92
CA ARG A 127 -2.58 9.59 -6.50
C ARG A 127 -2.81 8.13 -6.12
N ILE A 128 -2.29 7.74 -4.97
CA ILE A 128 -2.55 6.43 -4.36
C ILE A 128 -3.42 6.64 -3.13
N GLU A 129 -4.59 6.00 -3.13
CA GLU A 129 -5.60 6.13 -2.08
C GLU A 129 -5.90 4.77 -1.47
N LEU A 130 -5.95 4.71 -0.15
CA LEU A 130 -6.43 3.57 0.60
C LEU A 130 -7.69 3.96 1.36
N ARG A 131 -8.85 3.48 0.92
CA ARG A 131 -10.16 3.85 1.47
C ARG A 131 -10.75 2.71 2.28
N GLY A 132 -11.34 3.00 3.43
CA GLY A 132 -12.09 2.02 4.22
C GLY A 132 -11.29 0.80 4.68
N PHE A 133 -9.96 0.92 4.76
CA PHE A 133 -9.09 -0.17 5.18
C PHE A 133 -9.34 -0.51 6.65
N ARG A 134 -9.63 -1.79 6.91
CA ARG A 134 -9.90 -2.29 8.25
C ARG A 134 -8.75 -3.20 8.70
N PRO A 135 -7.76 -2.70 9.45
CA PRO A 135 -6.68 -3.53 9.96
C PRO A 135 -7.22 -4.62 10.90
N ARG A 136 -6.54 -5.76 10.95
CA ARG A 136 -6.74 -6.76 12.01
C ARG A 136 -5.94 -6.44 13.28
N LEU A 137 -4.89 -5.64 13.15
CA LEU A 137 -4.17 -5.10 14.30
C LEU A 137 -5.05 -4.13 15.08
N PHE A 138 -4.77 -4.01 16.37
CA PHE A 138 -5.28 -2.94 17.21
C PHE A 138 -4.95 -1.58 16.57
N MET A 139 -5.92 -0.66 16.56
CA MET A 139 -5.86 0.53 15.70
C MET A 139 -4.63 1.41 15.96
N PRO A 140 -4.25 1.74 17.21
CA PRO A 140 -2.98 2.40 17.49
C PRO A 140 -1.75 1.71 16.90
N LEU A 141 -1.68 0.38 16.98
CA LEU A 141 -0.57 -0.39 16.42
C LEU A 141 -0.53 -0.33 14.89
N TYR A 142 -1.71 -0.29 14.24
CA TYR A 142 -1.82 -0.04 12.80
C TYR A 142 -1.27 1.35 12.42
N TRP A 143 -1.65 2.40 13.17
CA TRP A 143 -1.22 3.77 12.90
C TRP A 143 0.28 3.96 13.05
N HIS A 144 0.90 3.28 14.02
CA HIS A 144 2.34 3.42 14.27
C HIS A 144 3.23 2.52 13.40
N LEU A 145 2.73 1.34 12.99
CA LEU A 145 3.56 0.38 12.26
C LEU A 145 3.21 0.26 10.79
N GLN A 146 1.94 0.01 10.49
CA GLN A 146 1.55 -0.41 9.15
C GLN A 146 1.24 0.79 8.24
N LEU A 147 0.61 1.83 8.77
CA LEU A 147 0.31 3.05 8.03
C LEU A 147 1.58 3.77 7.53
N PRO A 148 2.65 3.95 8.32
CA PRO A 148 3.88 4.59 7.85
C PRO A 148 4.59 3.77 6.79
N VAL A 149 4.53 2.44 6.88
CA VAL A 149 5.09 1.53 5.86
C VAL A 149 4.34 1.70 4.53
N HIS A 150 3.00 1.73 4.56
CA HIS A 150 2.19 1.99 3.37
C HIS A 150 2.49 3.35 2.74
N ALA A 151 2.64 4.38 3.58
CA ALA A 151 3.02 5.71 3.16
C ALA A 151 4.40 5.74 2.49
N ALA A 152 5.42 5.17 3.14
CA ALA A 152 6.77 5.13 2.62
C ALA A 152 6.87 4.34 1.29
N MET A 153 6.18 3.20 1.17
CA MET A 153 6.16 2.41 -0.06
C MET A 153 5.48 3.15 -1.21
N SER A 154 4.34 3.79 -0.93
CA SER A 154 3.62 4.60 -1.91
C SER A 154 4.48 5.80 -2.35
N ARG A 155 5.17 6.45 -1.42
CA ARG A 155 6.13 7.51 -1.72
C ARG A 155 7.25 7.06 -2.62
N ALA A 156 7.91 5.97 -2.24
CA ALA A 156 9.05 5.43 -2.97
C ALA A 156 8.64 5.07 -4.41
N PHE A 157 7.45 4.50 -4.58
CA PHE A 157 6.90 4.23 -5.90
C PHE A 157 6.63 5.50 -6.70
N LEU A 158 5.94 6.49 -6.12
CA LEU A 158 5.63 7.73 -6.83
C LEU A 158 6.91 8.51 -7.18
N CYS A 159 7.88 8.62 -6.26
CA CYS A 159 9.19 9.22 -6.54
C CYS A 159 9.96 8.45 -7.62
N TRP A 160 9.83 7.12 -7.68
CA TRP A 160 10.41 6.34 -8.78
C TRP A 160 9.69 6.62 -10.10
N LEU A 161 8.37 6.76 -10.07
CA LEU A 161 7.53 7.05 -11.21
C LEU A 161 7.86 8.43 -11.80
N SER A 162 8.04 9.44 -10.96
CA SER A 162 8.39 10.82 -11.38
C SER A 162 9.78 10.92 -12.02
N ARG A 163 10.67 9.97 -11.75
CA ARG A 163 12.03 9.92 -12.31
C ARG A 163 12.12 9.15 -13.62
N ARG A 164 11.03 8.57 -14.11
CA ARG A 164 11.00 7.84 -15.39
C ARG A 164 10.07 8.53 -16.36
N PRO A 165 10.56 8.96 -17.55
CA PRO A 165 9.68 9.41 -18.61
C PRO A 165 8.73 8.28 -18.99
N ALA A 166 7.50 8.64 -19.37
CA ALA A 166 6.50 7.69 -19.84
C ALA A 166 7.03 7.04 -21.12
N SER A 167 7.51 5.80 -20.98
CA SER A 167 7.89 4.91 -22.06
C SER A 167 6.83 3.84 -22.24
#